data_AF-A0A1Q7BCN4-F1
#
_entry.id   AF-A0A1Q7BCN4-F1
#
_cell.length_a   1.000
_cell.length_b   1.000
_cell.length_c   1.000
_cell.angle_alpha   90.00
_cell.angle_beta   90.00
_cell.angle_gamma   90.00
#
_symmetry.space_group_name_H-M   'P 1'
#
loop_
_entity.id
_entity.type
_entity.pdbx_description
1 polymer ?
#
loop_
_entity_poly.entity_id
_entity_poly.type
_entity_poly.pdbx_seq_one_letter_code
_entity_poly.pdbx_strand_id
1 'polypeptide(L)'
;MLPTSNFAFLSVHDAQLVQLGVLAERYFRDDPGTAIFKLRQFAELLFKTVAAHHAAYRDEREAFEETLRRLSYERIIPKEAADVFHALRKAGNRAAHEGKGNHTDALSALKFARQLGIWFHRTYGKQADFKPGPFVPPPEPVDATAALKEEIDSLRQRVAEREDAADRARREAEEHARARESVEQRLVREAEERAIWEKLATESESKTAEIAARLAVLQAVAEQATKAESLEFVRRGEEASTKIDLDEAATRALIDQQLRDSGWEADTQKLRYGDGAPPAKGRNLAIAEWPTTSGPADYALFVGLTFVGVVEAKRKRKNVSAAIDQAERYSSGMGGSANFAFAGGPWGDHKVPFVFAANGRSYLKQVETESGIWFRDTRRAADARL
;
A
#
# COMPACT_ATOMS: atom_id res chain seq x y z
N MET A 1 -1.91 20.84 -21.93
CA MET A 1 -2.58 20.97 -20.63
C MET A 1 -2.01 19.89 -19.72
N LEU A 2 -1.48 20.24 -18.55
CA LEU A 2 -1.16 19.23 -17.54
C LEU A 2 -2.47 18.54 -17.14
N PRO A 3 -2.54 17.20 -17.08
CA PRO A 3 -3.74 16.52 -16.64
C PRO A 3 -4.11 16.95 -15.22
N THR A 4 -5.39 17.17 -14.97
CA THR A 4 -5.91 17.43 -13.62
C THR A 4 -5.52 16.27 -12.70
N SER A 5 -4.90 16.58 -11.56
CA SER A 5 -4.46 15.58 -10.57
C SER A 5 -5.58 14.63 -10.19
N ASN A 6 -5.25 13.35 -9.96
CA ASN A 6 -6.20 12.35 -9.47
C ASN A 6 -6.80 12.70 -8.11
N PHE A 7 -6.23 13.66 -7.38
CA PHE A 7 -6.64 14.07 -6.03
C PHE A 7 -7.35 15.43 -5.99
N ALA A 8 -7.53 16.11 -7.13
CA ALA A 8 -8.07 17.49 -7.18
C ALA A 8 -9.46 17.65 -6.54
N PHE A 9 -10.27 16.59 -6.53
CA PHE A 9 -11.61 16.58 -5.90
C PHE A 9 -11.59 16.72 -4.37
N LEU A 10 -10.43 16.55 -3.73
CA LEU A 10 -10.25 16.74 -2.28
C LEU A 10 -10.07 18.20 -1.88
N SER A 11 -9.99 19.13 -2.84
CA SER A 11 -9.83 20.57 -2.57
C SER A 11 -10.96 21.17 -1.72
N VAL A 12 -12.16 20.59 -1.76
CA VAL A 12 -13.30 20.99 -0.93
C VAL A 12 -13.14 20.62 0.55
N HIS A 13 -12.18 19.75 0.87
CA HIS A 13 -11.92 19.24 2.21
C HIS A 13 -10.64 19.82 2.78
N ASP A 14 -9.53 19.63 2.08
CA ASP A 14 -8.22 20.08 2.53
C ASP A 14 -7.25 20.23 1.35
N ALA A 15 -6.67 21.43 1.21
CA ALA A 15 -5.64 21.71 0.21
C ALA A 15 -4.36 20.86 0.43
N GLN A 16 -4.03 20.49 1.68
CA GLN A 16 -2.85 19.68 1.98
C GLN A 16 -3.00 18.25 1.45
N LEU A 17 -4.20 17.65 1.52
CA LEU A 17 -4.48 16.35 0.90
C LEU A 17 -4.24 16.39 -0.62
N VAL A 18 -4.66 17.46 -1.28
CA VAL A 18 -4.40 17.65 -2.73
C VAL A 18 -2.91 17.80 -2.99
N GLN A 19 -2.20 18.63 -2.22
CA GLN A 19 -0.77 18.85 -2.38
C GLN A 19 0.05 17.56 -2.23
N LEU A 20 -0.24 16.75 -1.20
CA LEU A 20 0.42 15.46 -1.00
C LEU A 20 0.17 14.49 -2.16
N GLY A 21 -1.05 14.44 -2.68
CA GLY A 21 -1.39 13.66 -3.87
C GLY A 21 -0.67 14.12 -5.13
N VAL A 22 -0.66 15.43 -5.40
CA VAL A 22 0.05 16.05 -6.55
C VAL A 22 1.56 15.79 -6.46
N LEU A 23 2.15 15.94 -5.28
CA LEU A 23 3.57 15.65 -5.08
C LEU A 23 3.86 14.17 -5.33
N ALA A 24 3.02 13.26 -4.85
CA ALA A 24 3.18 11.84 -5.12
C ALA A 24 3.12 11.51 -6.63
N GLU A 25 2.19 12.10 -7.37
CA GLU A 25 2.09 11.95 -8.82
C GLU A 25 3.32 12.50 -9.54
N ARG A 26 3.86 13.63 -9.07
CA ARG A 26 5.07 14.25 -9.64
C ARG A 26 6.31 13.38 -9.40
N TYR A 27 6.50 12.91 -8.17
CA TYR A 27 7.64 12.08 -7.80
C TYR A 27 7.55 10.66 -8.38
N PHE A 28 6.36 10.20 -8.77
CA PHE A 28 6.16 8.85 -9.31
C PHE A 28 7.19 8.48 -10.38
N ARG A 29 7.49 9.40 -11.30
CA ARG A 29 8.45 9.16 -12.38
C ARG A 29 9.88 9.10 -11.86
N ASP A 30 10.32 10.13 -11.15
CA ASP A 30 11.73 10.38 -10.85
C ASP A 30 12.21 9.64 -9.59
N ASP A 31 11.34 9.54 -8.58
CA ASP A 31 11.62 8.89 -7.30
C ASP A 31 10.34 8.21 -6.74
N PRO A 32 10.10 6.94 -7.13
CA PRO A 32 8.95 6.18 -6.63
C PRO A 32 8.98 5.99 -5.11
N GLY A 33 10.15 6.01 -4.46
CA GLY A 33 10.27 5.93 -3.00
C GLY A 33 9.66 7.17 -2.33
N THR A 34 10.04 8.36 -2.81
CA THR A 34 9.45 9.62 -2.35
C THR A 34 7.97 9.70 -2.68
N ALA A 35 7.52 9.18 -3.83
CA ALA A 35 6.10 9.11 -4.16
C ALA A 35 5.31 8.30 -3.12
N ILE A 36 5.79 7.10 -2.77
CA ILE A 36 5.18 6.26 -1.73
C ILE A 36 5.20 6.96 -0.36
N PHE A 37 6.31 7.62 -0.02
CA PHE A 37 6.41 8.39 1.22
C PHE A 37 5.34 9.49 1.31
N LYS A 38 5.13 10.26 0.22
CA LYS A 38 4.06 11.27 0.16
C LYS A 38 2.67 10.67 0.27
N LEU A 39 2.45 9.47 -0.26
CA LEU A 39 1.17 8.75 -0.13
C LEU A 39 0.94 8.24 1.30
N ARG A 40 2.00 7.89 2.02
CA ARG A 40 1.92 7.59 3.45
C ARG A 40 1.53 8.84 4.25
N GLN A 41 2.18 9.99 3.99
CA GLN A 41 1.79 11.27 4.62
C GLN A 41 0.33 11.64 4.30
N PHE A 42 -0.11 11.41 3.06
CA PHE A 42 -1.51 11.59 2.65
C PHE A 42 -2.45 10.72 3.47
N ALA A 43 -2.14 9.43 3.61
CA ALA A 43 -2.94 8.50 4.40
C ALA A 43 -2.97 8.89 5.88
N GLU A 44 -1.84 9.39 6.41
CA GLU A 44 -1.73 9.89 7.79
C GLU A 44 -2.65 11.08 8.05
N LEU A 45 -2.58 12.09 7.18
CA LEU A 45 -3.47 13.23 7.27
C LEU A 45 -4.94 12.82 7.12
N LEU A 46 -5.24 11.94 6.17
CA LEU A 46 -6.61 11.49 5.91
C LEU A 46 -7.24 10.78 7.11
N PHE A 47 -6.53 9.85 7.77
CA PHE A 47 -7.09 9.17 8.95
C PHE A 47 -7.22 10.13 10.15
N LYS A 48 -6.30 11.10 10.32
CA LYS A 48 -6.40 12.12 11.36
C LYS A 48 -7.63 13.00 11.15
N THR A 49 -7.91 13.38 9.90
CA THR A 49 -9.14 14.08 9.54
C THR A 49 -10.38 13.25 9.84
N VAL A 50 -10.37 11.95 9.52
CA VAL A 50 -11.45 11.02 9.92
C VAL A 50 -11.63 11.00 11.44
N ALA A 51 -10.55 10.90 12.21
CA ALA A 51 -10.63 10.93 13.67
C ALA A 51 -11.28 12.23 14.18
N ALA A 52 -10.89 13.38 13.64
CA ALA A 52 -11.43 14.67 14.01
C ALA A 52 -12.93 14.79 13.70
N HIS A 53 -13.39 14.26 12.56
CA HIS A 53 -14.82 14.21 12.20
C HIS A 53 -15.68 13.39 13.18
N HIS A 54 -15.08 12.51 13.98
CA HIS A 54 -15.76 11.65 14.95
C HIS A 54 -15.46 12.02 16.41
N ALA A 55 -14.93 13.23 16.65
CA ALA A 55 -14.49 13.66 17.97
C ALA A 55 -13.47 12.70 18.63
N ALA A 56 -12.71 11.97 17.82
CA ALA A 56 -11.85 10.87 18.24
C ALA A 56 -10.35 11.17 17.99
N TYR A 57 -10.01 12.38 17.56
CA TYR A 57 -8.63 12.83 17.43
C TYR A 57 -8.09 13.21 18.82
N ARG A 58 -6.96 12.64 19.23
CA ARG A 58 -6.39 12.92 20.56
C ARG A 58 -5.24 13.91 20.49
N ASP A 59 -4.19 13.55 19.75
CA ASP A 59 -3.00 14.39 19.65
C ASP A 59 -2.24 14.16 18.34
N GLU A 60 -1.28 15.04 18.07
CA GLU A 60 -0.47 15.01 16.86
C GLU A 60 0.54 13.86 16.82
N ARG A 61 0.98 13.40 18.00
CA ARG A 61 2.01 12.39 18.22
C ARG A 61 1.47 10.97 18.22
N GLU A 62 0.14 10.79 18.10
CA GLU A 62 -0.47 9.47 18.00
C GLU A 62 0.16 8.67 16.86
N ALA A 63 0.60 7.45 17.17
CA ALA A 63 1.16 6.55 16.18
C ALA A 63 0.06 6.11 15.20
N PHE A 64 0.34 6.17 13.88
CA PHE A 64 -0.59 5.74 12.83
C PHE A 64 -1.27 4.40 13.17
N GLU A 65 -0.48 3.40 13.53
CA GLU A 65 -1.00 2.06 13.82
C GLU A 65 -1.99 2.02 15.00
N GLU A 66 -1.71 2.76 16.07
CA GLU A 66 -2.58 2.82 17.24
C GLU A 66 -3.91 3.49 16.90
N THR A 67 -3.85 4.63 16.21
CA THR A 67 -5.08 5.35 15.80
C THR A 67 -5.89 4.53 14.82
N LEU A 68 -5.27 3.93 13.81
CA LEU A 68 -5.98 3.09 12.83
C LEU A 68 -6.66 1.90 13.52
N ARG A 69 -5.97 1.23 14.45
CA ARG A 69 -6.53 0.12 15.22
C ARG A 69 -7.72 0.55 16.05
N ARG A 70 -7.63 1.70 16.73
CA ARG A 70 -8.70 2.27 17.56
C ARG A 70 -9.92 2.63 16.72
N LEU A 71 -9.77 3.41 15.66
CA LEU A 71 -10.87 3.81 14.77
C LEU A 71 -11.53 2.61 14.08
N SER A 72 -10.76 1.56 13.78
CA SER A 72 -11.30 0.31 13.24
C SER A 72 -12.11 -0.46 14.29
N TYR A 73 -11.61 -0.53 15.54
CA TYR A 73 -12.32 -1.18 16.65
C TYR A 73 -13.64 -0.48 16.98
N GLU A 74 -13.64 0.85 16.96
CA GLU A 74 -14.82 1.70 17.14
C GLU A 74 -15.77 1.70 15.93
N ARG A 75 -15.42 0.98 14.84
CA ARG A 75 -16.16 0.92 13.57
C ARG A 75 -16.38 2.27 12.89
N ILE A 76 -15.50 3.24 13.17
CA ILE A 76 -15.46 4.54 12.48
C ILE A 76 -14.88 4.36 11.08
N ILE A 77 -13.79 3.57 10.98
CA ILE A 77 -13.20 3.18 9.71
C ILE A 77 -13.66 1.76 9.39
N PRO A 78 -14.44 1.56 8.31
CA PRO A 78 -14.82 0.23 7.85
C PRO A 78 -13.61 -0.62 7.50
N LYS A 79 -13.75 -1.94 7.60
CA LYS A 79 -12.63 -2.87 7.46
C LYS A 79 -11.92 -2.74 6.10
N GLU A 80 -12.65 -2.56 5.01
CA GLU A 80 -12.05 -2.38 3.69
C GLU A 80 -11.19 -1.12 3.59
N ALA A 81 -11.64 -0.01 4.18
CA ALA A 81 -10.84 1.20 4.23
C ALA A 81 -9.60 0.98 5.12
N ALA A 82 -9.78 0.31 6.27
CA ALA A 82 -8.69 0.00 7.20
C ALA A 82 -7.60 -0.88 6.56
N ASP A 83 -7.98 -1.90 5.79
CA ASP A 83 -7.04 -2.78 5.08
C ASP A 83 -6.22 -1.98 4.05
N VAL A 84 -6.84 -1.03 3.33
CA VAL A 84 -6.14 -0.14 2.38
C VAL A 84 -5.24 0.87 3.10
N PHE A 85 -5.66 1.46 4.22
CA PHE A 85 -4.80 2.29 5.08
C PHE A 85 -3.59 1.51 5.56
N HIS A 86 -3.80 0.26 6.01
CA HIS A 86 -2.73 -0.62 6.48
C HIS A 86 -1.72 -0.93 5.37
N ALA A 87 -2.21 -1.25 4.17
CA ALA A 87 -1.37 -1.52 3.01
C ALA A 87 -0.49 -0.33 2.63
N LEU A 88 -1.05 0.90 2.60
CA LEU A 88 -0.26 2.12 2.37
C LEU A 88 0.78 2.36 3.44
N ARG A 89 0.42 2.17 4.72
CA ARG A 89 1.36 2.32 5.84
C ARG A 89 2.55 1.36 5.69
N LYS A 90 2.27 0.09 5.42
CA LYS A 90 3.29 -0.95 5.26
C LYS A 90 4.16 -0.70 4.02
N ALA A 91 3.56 -0.27 2.91
CA ALA A 91 4.30 0.13 1.70
C ALA A 91 5.24 1.31 1.96
N GLY A 92 4.78 2.36 2.64
CA GLY A 92 5.63 3.50 3.00
C GLY A 92 6.75 3.16 3.97
N ASN A 93 6.50 2.30 4.95
CA ASN A 93 7.56 1.85 5.85
C ASN A 93 8.65 1.06 5.11
N ARG A 94 8.25 0.14 4.20
CA ARG A 94 9.22 -0.59 3.37
C ARG A 94 10.02 0.33 2.46
N ALA A 95 9.36 1.25 1.76
CA ALA A 95 10.04 2.21 0.89
C ALA A 95 11.07 3.06 1.63
N ALA A 96 10.78 3.44 2.89
CA ALA A 96 11.73 4.16 3.74
C ALA A 96 12.93 3.30 4.19
N HIS A 97 12.70 2.03 4.53
CA HIS A 97 13.76 1.12 5.00
C HIS A 97 14.66 0.56 3.88
N GLU A 98 14.07 0.21 2.73
CA GLU A 98 14.80 -0.42 1.62
C GLU A 98 15.53 0.60 0.74
N GLY A 99 15.30 1.91 0.94
CA GLY A 99 15.92 3.00 0.19
C GLY A 99 15.57 3.00 -1.31
N LYS A 100 14.68 2.10 -1.74
CA LYS A 100 14.25 1.93 -3.13
C LYS A 100 12.75 1.60 -3.13
N GLY A 101 11.94 2.51 -3.64
CA GLY A 101 10.59 2.17 -4.14
C GLY A 101 10.68 1.64 -5.57
N ASN A 102 9.74 0.80 -6.00
CA ASN A 102 9.57 0.48 -7.41
C ASN A 102 8.29 1.11 -7.95
N HIS A 103 8.23 1.33 -9.27
CA HIS A 103 7.10 1.99 -9.92
C HIS A 103 5.79 1.20 -9.80
N THR A 104 5.85 -0.13 -9.71
CA THR A 104 4.66 -0.98 -9.52
C THR A 104 4.02 -0.77 -8.15
N ASP A 105 4.83 -0.72 -7.09
CA ASP A 105 4.41 -0.43 -5.72
C ASP A 105 3.92 1.01 -5.60
N ALA A 106 4.62 1.96 -6.22
CA ALA A 106 4.20 3.36 -6.23
C ALA A 106 2.86 3.54 -6.96
N LEU A 107 2.63 2.81 -8.05
CA LEU A 107 1.37 2.84 -8.80
C LEU A 107 0.22 2.23 -7.99
N SER A 108 0.48 1.11 -7.32
CA SER A 108 -0.48 0.48 -6.41
C SER A 108 -0.82 1.39 -5.24
N ALA A 109 0.18 2.04 -4.65
CA ALA A 109 0.00 3.03 -3.59
C ALA A 109 -0.82 4.25 -4.08
N LEU A 110 -0.57 4.77 -5.29
CA LEU A 110 -1.36 5.86 -5.85
C LEU A 110 -2.84 5.47 -5.99
N LYS A 111 -3.10 4.26 -6.48
CA LYS A 111 -4.46 3.73 -6.62
C LYS A 111 -5.13 3.55 -5.26
N PHE A 112 -4.42 3.00 -4.26
CA PHE A 112 -4.91 2.87 -2.89
C PHE A 112 -5.27 4.23 -2.27
N ALA A 113 -4.35 5.20 -2.32
CA ALA A 113 -4.56 6.53 -1.76
C ALA A 113 -5.74 7.24 -2.44
N ARG A 114 -5.87 7.10 -3.77
CA ARG A 114 -7.01 7.65 -4.50
C ARG A 114 -8.33 7.01 -4.07
N GLN A 115 -8.38 5.69 -3.92
CA GLN A 115 -9.59 5.01 -3.45
C GLN A 115 -9.97 5.45 -2.03
N LEU A 116 -9.01 5.63 -1.13
CA LEU A 116 -9.25 6.20 0.19
C LEU A 116 -9.76 7.64 0.09
N GLY A 117 -9.19 8.47 -0.79
CA GLY A 117 -9.68 9.82 -1.04
C GLY A 117 -11.13 9.83 -1.55
N ILE A 118 -11.49 8.94 -2.47
CA ILE A 118 -12.86 8.80 -2.99
C ILE A 118 -13.81 8.35 -1.88
N TRP A 119 -13.41 7.34 -1.09
CA TRP A 119 -14.17 6.87 0.06
C TRP A 119 -14.42 8.01 1.06
N PHE A 120 -13.37 8.74 1.41
CA PHE A 120 -13.45 9.89 2.31
C PHE A 120 -14.38 10.98 1.75
N HIS A 121 -14.26 11.32 0.47
CA HIS A 121 -15.11 12.34 -0.16
C HIS A 121 -16.59 11.93 -0.19
N ARG A 122 -16.89 10.65 -0.44
CA ARG A 122 -18.28 10.14 -0.37
C ARG A 122 -18.83 10.13 1.05
N THR A 123 -17.97 9.93 2.04
CA THR A 123 -18.34 9.87 3.46
C THR A 123 -18.59 11.25 4.06
N TYR A 124 -17.68 12.21 3.83
CA TYR A 124 -17.72 13.52 4.49
C TYR A 124 -18.07 14.69 3.56
N GLY A 125 -18.09 14.47 2.24
CA GLY A 125 -18.45 15.49 1.25
C GLY A 125 -19.96 15.70 1.15
N LYS A 126 -20.36 16.69 0.35
CA LYS A 126 -21.79 16.97 0.08
C LYS A 126 -22.41 16.03 -0.97
N GLN A 127 -21.59 15.22 -1.65
CA GLN A 127 -22.01 14.35 -2.75
C GLN A 127 -21.71 12.87 -2.44
N ALA A 128 -22.63 12.18 -1.77
CA ALA A 128 -22.46 10.76 -1.42
C ALA A 128 -22.32 9.83 -2.64
N ASP A 129 -22.95 10.20 -3.75
CA ASP A 129 -22.88 9.48 -5.04
C ASP A 129 -21.82 10.03 -5.99
N PHE A 130 -20.80 10.72 -5.45
CA PHE A 130 -19.69 11.23 -6.25
C PHE A 130 -19.11 10.13 -7.16
N LYS A 131 -19.06 10.44 -8.46
CA LYS A 131 -18.51 9.59 -9.51
C LYS A 131 -17.15 10.16 -9.91
N PRO A 132 -16.04 9.58 -9.40
CA PRO A 132 -14.72 10.00 -9.85
C PRO A 132 -14.55 9.65 -11.33
N GLY A 133 -13.79 10.46 -12.07
CA GLY A 133 -13.32 10.08 -13.40
C GLY A 133 -12.43 8.82 -13.36
N PRO A 134 -11.98 8.31 -14.51
CA PRO A 134 -10.99 7.25 -14.54
C PRO A 134 -9.70 7.67 -13.82
N PHE A 135 -8.98 6.70 -13.26
CA PHE A 135 -7.61 6.95 -12.79
C PHE A 135 -6.73 7.25 -13.99
N VAL A 136 -6.00 8.37 -13.94
CA VAL A 136 -5.02 8.74 -14.97
C VAL A 136 -3.64 8.43 -14.40
N PRO A 137 -2.97 7.36 -14.84
CA PRO A 137 -1.64 7.05 -14.32
C PRO A 137 -0.68 8.20 -14.64
N PRO A 138 0.18 8.62 -13.68
CA PRO A 138 1.28 9.51 -14.01
C PRO A 138 2.14 8.86 -15.11
N PRO A 139 2.77 9.68 -15.97
CA PRO A 139 3.43 9.16 -17.14
C PRO A 139 4.58 8.25 -16.74
N GLU A 140 4.67 7.10 -17.42
CA GLU A 140 5.67 6.07 -17.13
C GLU A 140 7.09 6.66 -17.16
N PRO A 141 8.03 6.05 -16.42
CA PRO A 141 9.45 6.30 -16.61
C PRO A 141 9.78 6.10 -18.10
N VAL A 142 10.68 6.92 -18.64
CA VAL A 142 11.25 6.57 -19.95
C VAL A 142 11.98 5.25 -19.72
N ASP A 143 11.45 4.17 -20.30
CA ASP A 143 12.04 2.84 -20.16
C ASP A 143 13.46 2.90 -20.71
N ALA A 144 14.42 2.96 -19.81
CA ALA A 144 15.77 2.55 -20.09
C ALA A 144 15.66 1.08 -20.54
N THR A 145 15.90 0.81 -21.82
CA THR A 145 15.98 -0.55 -22.38
C THR A 145 16.86 -1.43 -21.48
N ALA A 146 16.75 -2.76 -21.55
CA ALA A 146 17.59 -3.65 -20.73
C ALA A 146 19.10 -3.31 -20.83
N ALA A 147 19.57 -2.92 -22.02
CA ALA A 147 20.92 -2.40 -22.24
C ALA A 147 21.17 -1.05 -21.52
N LEU A 148 20.22 -0.11 -21.57
CA LEU A 148 20.27 1.14 -20.80
C LEU A 148 20.12 0.91 -19.29
N LYS A 149 19.47 -0.14 -18.81
CA LYS A 149 19.40 -0.51 -17.37
C LYS A 149 20.72 -1.09 -16.89
N GLU A 150 21.32 -2.01 -17.64
CA GLU A 150 22.68 -2.49 -17.36
C GLU A 150 23.70 -1.36 -17.46
N GLU A 151 23.55 -0.48 -18.45
CA GLU A 151 24.40 0.69 -18.59
C GLU A 151 24.13 1.73 -17.49
N ILE A 152 22.89 1.95 -17.06
CA ILE A 152 22.57 2.83 -15.91
C ILE A 152 23.05 2.22 -14.60
N ASP A 153 22.95 0.91 -14.40
CA ASP A 153 23.42 0.25 -13.17
C ASP A 153 24.96 0.18 -13.17
N SER A 154 25.59 -0.09 -14.31
CA SER A 154 27.04 0.04 -14.50
C SER A 154 27.51 1.48 -14.32
N LEU A 155 26.80 2.45 -14.88
CA LEU A 155 27.08 3.88 -14.71
C LEU A 155 26.80 4.32 -13.28
N ARG A 156 25.78 3.80 -12.59
CA ARG A 156 25.49 4.08 -11.17
C ARG A 156 26.52 3.46 -10.27
N GLN A 157 27.01 2.27 -10.57
CA GLN A 157 28.09 1.65 -9.82
C GLN A 157 29.40 2.40 -10.05
N ARG A 158 29.69 2.78 -11.29
CA ARG A 158 30.83 3.64 -11.64
C ARG A 158 30.69 5.05 -11.07
N VAL A 159 29.47 5.59 -11.01
CA VAL A 159 29.16 6.88 -10.40
C VAL A 159 29.27 6.75 -8.89
N ALA A 160 28.80 5.68 -8.25
CA ALA A 160 28.99 5.44 -6.81
C ALA A 160 30.46 5.24 -6.45
N GLU A 161 31.24 4.51 -7.25
CA GLU A 161 32.69 4.35 -7.07
C GLU A 161 33.45 5.67 -7.30
N ARG A 162 33.01 6.46 -8.30
CA ARG A 162 33.58 7.79 -8.59
C ARG A 162 33.07 8.87 -7.66
N GLU A 163 31.86 8.76 -7.12
CA GLU A 163 31.25 9.61 -6.10
C GLU A 163 31.91 9.29 -4.79
N ASP A 164 32.20 8.04 -4.45
CA ASP A 164 33.01 7.73 -3.28
C ASP A 164 34.41 8.35 -3.39
N ALA A 165 35.05 8.30 -4.56
CA ALA A 165 36.35 8.92 -4.78
C ALA A 165 36.27 10.46 -4.91
N ALA A 166 35.23 10.99 -5.54
CA ALA A 166 35.01 12.42 -5.77
C ALA A 166 34.37 13.10 -4.57
N ASP A 167 33.68 12.39 -3.69
CA ASP A 167 33.17 12.81 -2.39
C ASP A 167 34.29 12.71 -1.38
N ARG A 168 35.17 11.69 -1.45
CA ARG A 168 36.44 11.74 -0.71
C ARG A 168 37.27 12.94 -1.16
N ALA A 169 37.48 13.14 -2.46
CA ALA A 169 38.22 14.28 -2.99
C ALA A 169 37.49 15.62 -2.77
N ARG A 170 36.16 15.67 -2.80
CA ARG A 170 35.37 16.87 -2.47
C ARG A 170 35.38 17.13 -0.97
N ARG A 171 35.28 16.11 -0.11
CA ARG A 171 35.43 16.25 1.35
C ARG A 171 36.84 16.70 1.69
N GLU A 172 37.86 16.11 1.08
CA GLU A 172 39.25 16.55 1.23
C GLU A 172 39.44 17.98 0.68
N ALA A 173 38.88 18.32 -0.48
CA ALA A 173 38.94 19.66 -1.04
C ALA A 173 38.12 20.68 -0.24
N GLU A 174 36.96 20.29 0.30
CA GLU A 174 36.13 21.08 1.20
C GLU A 174 36.79 21.22 2.56
N GLU A 175 37.46 20.21 3.08
CA GLU A 175 38.25 20.25 4.31
C GLU A 175 39.47 21.15 4.13
N HIS A 176 40.16 21.05 2.98
CA HIS A 176 41.25 21.95 2.61
C HIS A 176 40.75 23.38 2.34
N ALA A 177 39.57 23.55 1.74
CA ALA A 177 38.94 24.86 1.55
C ALA A 177 38.49 25.44 2.88
N ARG A 178 37.87 24.66 3.78
CA ARG A 178 37.50 25.00 5.17
C ARG A 178 38.72 25.30 6.03
N ALA A 179 39.86 24.63 5.77
CA ALA A 179 41.13 24.89 6.45
C ALA A 179 41.83 26.16 5.95
N ARG A 180 41.59 26.56 4.69
CA ARG A 180 42.06 27.82 4.08
C ARG A 180 41.04 28.96 4.22
N GLU A 181 39.85 28.66 4.70
CA GLU A 181 38.74 29.58 4.88
C GLU A 181 39.12 30.60 5.95
N SER A 182 38.96 31.89 5.62
CA SER A 182 39.13 32.92 6.64
C SER A 182 38.03 32.78 7.70
N VAL A 183 38.29 33.24 8.92
CA VAL A 183 37.27 33.25 9.99
C VAL A 183 35.99 33.97 9.53
N GLU A 184 36.13 35.01 8.71
CA GLU A 184 35.01 35.75 8.13
C GLU A 184 34.16 34.91 7.16
N GLN A 185 34.78 34.18 6.23
CA GLN A 185 34.07 33.31 5.28
C GLN A 185 33.32 32.17 5.98
N ARG A 186 33.93 31.58 7.02
CA ARG A 186 33.30 30.53 7.83
C ARG A 186 32.06 31.06 8.56
N LEU A 187 32.14 32.26 9.15
CA LEU A 187 31.01 32.89 9.84
C LEU A 187 29.86 33.21 8.87
N VAL A 188 30.18 33.65 7.64
CA VAL A 188 29.18 33.89 6.59
C VAL A 188 28.47 32.58 6.19
N ARG A 189 29.22 31.50 5.89
CA ARG A 189 28.61 30.21 5.54
C ARG A 189 27.75 29.65 6.67
N GLU A 190 28.24 29.68 7.91
CA GLU A 190 27.46 29.22 9.07
C GLU A 190 26.18 30.06 9.26
N ALA A 191 26.23 31.36 9.01
CA ALA A 191 25.06 32.22 9.05
C ALA A 191 24.06 31.90 7.93
N GLU A 192 24.54 31.65 6.70
CA GLU A 192 23.70 31.25 5.56
C GLU A 192 23.06 29.88 5.78
N GLU A 193 23.82 28.88 6.23
CA GLU A 193 23.30 27.55 6.56
C GLU A 193 22.25 27.64 7.68
N ARG A 194 22.53 28.38 8.75
CA ARG A 194 21.56 28.61 9.84
C ARG A 194 20.30 29.28 9.33
N ALA A 195 20.41 30.30 8.48
CA ALA A 195 19.24 30.98 7.90
C ALA A 195 18.38 30.04 7.05
N ILE A 196 19.00 29.13 6.28
CA ILE A 196 18.28 28.13 5.49
C ILE A 196 17.55 27.14 6.41
N TRP A 197 18.25 26.61 7.43
CA TRP A 197 17.66 25.67 8.39
C TRP A 197 16.53 26.31 9.19
N GLU A 198 16.70 27.54 9.64
CA GLU A 198 15.69 28.30 10.37
C GLU A 198 14.44 28.53 9.52
N LYS A 199 14.62 28.90 8.24
CA LYS A 199 13.51 29.05 7.31
C LYS A 199 12.77 27.73 7.07
N LEU A 200 13.50 26.63 6.85
CA LEU A 200 12.90 25.31 6.64
C LEU A 200 12.14 24.81 7.89
N ALA A 201 12.73 25.03 9.07
CA ALA A 201 12.09 24.71 10.35
C ALA A 201 10.80 25.52 10.52
N THR A 202 10.84 26.83 10.29
CA THR A 202 9.67 27.72 10.37
C THR A 202 8.57 27.31 9.39
N GLU A 203 8.92 26.97 8.14
CA GLU A 203 7.94 26.49 7.15
C GLU A 203 7.30 25.14 7.57
N SER A 204 8.09 24.24 8.16
CA SER A 204 7.60 22.95 8.65
C SER A 204 6.68 23.11 9.87
N GLU A 205 7.08 23.94 10.83
CA GLU A 205 6.29 24.27 12.02
C GLU A 205 4.98 24.95 11.63
N SER A 206 5.03 25.91 10.71
CA SER A 206 3.83 26.59 10.21
C SER A 206 2.82 25.61 9.57
N LYS A 207 3.28 24.72 8.67
CA LYS A 207 2.42 23.69 8.07
C LYS A 207 1.81 22.75 9.11
N THR A 208 2.61 22.39 10.12
CA THR A 208 2.17 21.52 11.20
C THR A 208 1.09 22.20 12.05
N ALA A 209 1.29 23.48 12.40
CA ALA A 209 0.34 24.30 13.11
C ALA A 209 -0.97 24.51 12.33
N GLU A 210 -0.89 24.73 11.01
CA GLU A 210 -2.07 24.84 10.14
C GLU A 210 -2.92 23.56 10.15
N ILE A 211 -2.28 22.40 10.05
CA ILE A 211 -2.97 21.10 10.11
C ILE A 211 -3.61 20.91 11.49
N ALA A 212 -2.86 21.16 12.57
CA ALA A 212 -3.38 21.03 13.94
C ALA A 212 -4.58 21.94 14.20
N ALA A 213 -4.52 23.20 13.75
CA ALA A 213 -5.63 24.15 13.88
C ALA A 213 -6.87 23.67 13.12
N ARG A 214 -6.72 23.15 11.90
CA ARG A 214 -7.85 22.59 11.12
C ARG A 214 -8.47 21.38 11.80
N LEU A 215 -7.66 20.44 12.27
CA LEU A 215 -8.14 19.25 12.98
C LEU A 215 -8.89 19.65 14.26
N ALA A 216 -8.40 20.65 15.01
CA ALA A 216 -9.07 21.16 16.20
C ALA A 216 -10.45 21.78 15.88
N VAL A 217 -10.57 22.51 14.77
CA VAL A 217 -11.87 23.05 14.32
C VAL A 217 -12.85 21.92 13.97
N LEU A 218 -12.41 20.91 13.21
CA LEU A 218 -13.25 19.75 12.87
C LEU A 218 -13.69 18.97 14.11
N GLN A 219 -12.76 18.74 15.03
CA GLN A 219 -13.00 18.08 16.31
C GLN A 219 -14.05 18.82 17.15
N ALA A 220 -13.92 20.15 17.28
CA ALA A 220 -14.87 20.97 18.04
C ALA A 220 -16.30 20.93 17.45
N VAL A 221 -16.41 20.87 16.12
CA VAL A 221 -17.71 20.68 15.44
C VAL A 221 -18.26 19.27 15.72
N ALA A 222 -17.43 18.24 15.66
CA ALA A 222 -17.85 16.86 15.91
C ALA A 222 -18.27 16.62 17.38
N GLU A 223 -17.65 17.30 18.34
CA GLU A 223 -18.01 17.24 19.77
C GLU A 223 -19.40 17.84 20.05
N GLN A 224 -19.84 18.79 19.24
CA GLN A 224 -21.17 19.39 19.34
C GLN A 224 -22.22 18.64 18.51
N ALA A 225 -21.80 17.72 17.64
CA ALA A 225 -22.70 16.95 16.79
C ALA A 225 -23.54 15.97 17.62
N THR A 226 -24.77 15.76 17.18
CA THR A 226 -25.65 14.76 17.78
C THR A 226 -25.18 13.35 17.44
N LYS A 227 -25.55 12.37 18.28
CA LYS A 227 -25.28 10.95 18.00
C LYS A 227 -25.85 10.50 16.64
N ALA A 228 -26.97 11.08 16.21
CA ALA A 228 -27.57 10.77 14.91
C ALA A 228 -26.68 11.22 13.74
N GLU A 229 -26.10 12.41 13.82
CA GLU A 229 -25.16 12.93 12.83
C GLU A 229 -23.86 12.10 12.79
N SER A 230 -23.33 11.73 13.96
CA SER A 230 -22.14 10.85 14.01
C SER A 230 -22.41 9.47 13.41
N LEU A 231 -23.57 8.86 13.69
CA LEU A 231 -23.96 7.57 13.11
C LEU A 231 -24.20 7.66 11.60
N GLU A 232 -24.68 8.78 11.10
CA GLU A 232 -24.85 9.00 9.67
C GLU A 232 -23.50 9.00 8.94
N PHE A 233 -22.45 9.59 9.51
CA PHE A 233 -21.10 9.46 8.94
C PHE A 233 -20.60 8.02 8.92
N VAL A 234 -20.84 7.25 9.99
CA VAL A 234 -20.49 5.81 10.04
C VAL A 234 -21.22 5.05 8.92
N ARG A 235 -22.54 5.26 8.78
CA ARG A 235 -23.35 4.61 7.74
C ARG A 235 -22.86 4.97 6.34
N ARG A 236 -22.61 6.24 6.07
CA ARG A 236 -22.07 6.71 4.79
C ARG A 236 -20.68 6.14 4.52
N GLY A 237 -19.85 6.01 5.56
CA GLY A 237 -18.53 5.38 5.50
C GLY A 237 -18.61 3.92 5.08
N GLU A 238 -19.49 3.15 5.70
CA GLU A 238 -19.77 1.76 5.36
C GLU A 238 -20.27 1.64 3.91
N GLU A 239 -21.28 2.42 3.51
CA GLU A 239 -21.79 2.44 2.14
C GLU A 239 -20.71 2.81 1.11
N ALA A 240 -19.90 3.82 1.39
CA ALA A 240 -18.81 4.23 0.52
C ALA A 240 -17.72 3.14 0.41
N SER A 241 -17.46 2.38 1.48
CA SER A 241 -16.46 1.32 1.49
C SER A 241 -16.82 0.18 0.52
N THR A 242 -18.12 -0.10 0.36
CA THR A 242 -18.62 -1.06 -0.65
C THR A 242 -18.27 -0.64 -2.07
N LYS A 243 -18.05 0.66 -2.31
CA LYS A 243 -17.71 1.25 -3.62
C LYS A 243 -16.20 1.45 -3.85
N ILE A 244 -15.31 1.07 -2.92
CA ILE A 244 -13.84 1.07 -3.14
C ILE A 244 -13.50 0.09 -4.27
N ASP A 245 -13.07 0.56 -5.45
CA ASP A 245 -12.83 -0.33 -6.59
C ASP A 245 -11.33 -0.47 -6.86
N LEU A 246 -10.81 -1.69 -6.68
CA LEU A 246 -9.43 -2.03 -6.96
C LEU A 246 -9.36 -2.83 -8.25
N ASP A 247 -8.42 -2.48 -9.13
CA ASP A 247 -8.07 -3.35 -10.24
C ASP A 247 -7.31 -4.59 -9.74
N GLU A 248 -7.02 -5.51 -10.64
CA GLU A 248 -6.37 -6.78 -10.29
C GLU A 248 -4.97 -6.60 -9.73
N ALA A 249 -4.16 -5.70 -10.29
CA ALA A 249 -2.82 -5.45 -9.79
C ALA A 249 -2.86 -4.91 -8.35
N ALA A 250 -3.72 -3.92 -8.09
CA ALA A 250 -3.93 -3.38 -6.75
C ALA A 250 -4.54 -4.42 -5.79
N THR A 251 -5.41 -5.30 -6.29
CA THR A 251 -5.98 -6.41 -5.50
C THR A 251 -4.90 -7.42 -5.10
N ARG A 252 -4.02 -7.83 -6.03
CA ARG A 252 -2.88 -8.71 -5.74
C ARG A 252 -1.91 -8.06 -4.76
N ALA A 253 -1.60 -6.77 -4.91
CA ALA A 253 -0.76 -6.05 -3.95
C ALA A 253 -1.35 -6.03 -2.52
N LEU A 254 -2.68 -5.96 -2.40
CA LEU A 254 -3.38 -6.06 -1.12
C LEU A 254 -3.33 -7.49 -0.55
N ILE A 255 -3.52 -8.52 -1.38
CA ILE A 255 -3.39 -9.93 -0.99
C ILE A 255 -1.95 -10.26 -0.55
N ASP A 256 -0.93 -9.79 -1.28
CA ASP A 256 0.48 -9.92 -0.90
C ASP A 256 0.75 -9.31 0.48
N GLN A 257 0.12 -8.18 0.79
CA GLN A 257 0.22 -7.58 2.12
C GLN A 257 -0.43 -8.47 3.19
N GLN A 258 -1.64 -8.98 2.95
CA GLN A 258 -2.35 -9.86 3.88
C GLN A 258 -1.60 -11.18 4.14
N LEU A 259 -1.00 -11.77 3.10
CA LEU A 259 -0.14 -12.94 3.20
C LEU A 259 1.09 -12.65 4.08
N ARG A 260 1.76 -11.50 3.86
CA ARG A 260 2.90 -11.07 4.68
C ARG A 260 2.55 -10.82 6.13
N ASP A 261 1.42 -10.18 6.39
CA ASP A 261 0.94 -9.98 7.76
C ASP A 261 0.60 -11.31 8.44
N SER A 262 0.34 -12.37 7.66
CA SER A 262 0.13 -13.75 8.13
C SER A 262 1.42 -14.59 8.18
N GLY A 263 2.60 -13.98 7.99
CA GLY A 263 3.90 -14.64 8.07
C GLY A 263 4.36 -15.38 6.81
N TRP A 264 3.73 -15.13 5.67
CA TRP A 264 4.16 -15.63 4.36
C TRP A 264 5.07 -14.62 3.66
N GLU A 265 6.06 -15.10 2.92
CA GLU A 265 6.77 -14.28 1.94
C GLU A 265 5.95 -14.25 0.65
N ALA A 266 5.43 -13.08 0.31
CA ALA A 266 4.61 -12.84 -0.87
C ALA A 266 5.07 -11.56 -1.57
N ASP A 267 5.37 -11.68 -2.86
CA ASP A 267 5.69 -10.59 -3.78
C ASP A 267 5.36 -11.09 -5.19
N THR A 268 4.19 -10.71 -5.70
CA THR A 268 3.68 -11.19 -7.00
C THR A 268 4.66 -10.93 -8.15
N GLN A 269 5.54 -9.92 -8.03
CA GLN A 269 6.49 -9.55 -9.08
C GLN A 269 7.80 -10.33 -9.00
N LYS A 270 8.25 -10.70 -7.80
CA LYS A 270 9.54 -11.41 -7.61
C LYS A 270 9.39 -12.90 -7.34
N LEU A 271 8.30 -13.30 -6.69
CA LEU A 271 8.02 -14.68 -6.32
C LEU A 271 6.99 -15.26 -7.27
N ARG A 272 7.31 -15.30 -8.56
CA ARG A 272 6.45 -15.82 -9.63
C ARG A 272 7.04 -17.08 -10.24
N TYR A 273 6.20 -18.08 -10.53
CA TYR A 273 6.65 -19.33 -11.15
C TYR A 273 7.34 -19.09 -12.50
N GLY A 274 6.75 -18.22 -13.34
CA GLY A 274 7.30 -17.87 -14.66
C GLY A 274 8.71 -17.27 -14.62
N ASP A 275 9.07 -16.63 -13.51
CA ASP A 275 10.40 -16.04 -13.29
C ASP A 275 11.36 -17.01 -12.56
N GLY A 276 10.95 -18.27 -12.41
CA GLY A 276 11.78 -19.34 -11.86
C GLY A 276 11.82 -19.41 -10.33
N ALA A 277 10.89 -18.75 -9.61
CA ALA A 277 10.85 -18.78 -8.15
C ALA A 277 10.56 -20.19 -7.62
N PRO A 278 11.50 -20.86 -6.91
CA PRO A 278 11.29 -22.20 -6.42
C PRO A 278 10.79 -22.21 -4.96
N PRO A 279 10.07 -23.26 -4.54
CA PRO A 279 9.86 -23.52 -3.11
C PRO A 279 11.21 -23.73 -2.40
N ALA A 280 11.31 -23.31 -1.14
CA ALA A 280 12.59 -23.29 -0.42
C ALA A 280 12.44 -23.78 1.03
N LYS A 281 13.33 -24.67 1.48
CA LYS A 281 13.34 -25.19 2.86
C LYS A 281 13.43 -24.04 3.88
N GLY A 282 12.63 -24.13 4.94
CA GLY A 282 12.62 -23.15 6.03
C GLY A 282 11.92 -21.83 5.72
N ARG A 283 11.29 -21.68 4.55
CA ARG A 283 10.58 -20.47 4.13
C ARG A 283 9.11 -20.78 3.86
N ASN A 284 8.23 -19.84 4.20
CA ASN A 284 6.80 -19.92 3.90
C ASN A 284 6.54 -19.04 2.68
N LEU A 285 6.44 -19.61 1.48
CA LEU A 285 6.33 -18.85 0.23
C LEU A 285 4.91 -18.89 -0.34
N ALA A 286 4.41 -17.73 -0.75
CA ALA A 286 3.28 -17.63 -1.67
C ALA A 286 3.82 -17.32 -3.07
N ILE A 287 3.87 -18.32 -3.94
CA ILE A 287 4.42 -18.22 -5.29
C ILE A 287 3.30 -17.93 -6.28
N ALA A 288 3.40 -16.82 -7.00
CA ALA A 288 2.40 -16.35 -7.94
C ALA A 288 2.39 -17.15 -9.26
N GLU A 289 1.21 -17.23 -9.87
CA GLU A 289 0.96 -17.86 -11.18
C GLU A 289 1.45 -19.32 -11.30
N TRP A 290 1.11 -20.14 -10.32
CA TRP A 290 1.56 -21.53 -10.28
C TRP A 290 0.81 -22.40 -11.29
N PRO A 291 1.49 -23.19 -12.16
CA PRO A 291 0.83 -23.91 -13.24
C PRO A 291 -0.05 -25.06 -12.74
N THR A 292 -1.23 -25.19 -13.34
CA THR A 292 -2.14 -26.35 -13.16
C THR A 292 -2.77 -26.74 -14.50
N THR A 293 -3.45 -27.88 -14.56
CA THR A 293 -4.14 -28.35 -15.78
C THR A 293 -5.28 -27.44 -16.24
N SER A 294 -5.89 -26.66 -15.34
CA SER A 294 -6.99 -25.74 -15.66
C SER A 294 -6.56 -24.27 -15.77
N GLY A 295 -5.26 -24.02 -15.93
CA GLY A 295 -4.66 -22.68 -15.94
C GLY A 295 -3.85 -22.40 -14.67
N PRO A 296 -3.07 -21.30 -14.64
CA PRO A 296 -2.28 -20.98 -13.46
C PRO A 296 -3.18 -20.56 -12.29
N ALA A 297 -2.90 -21.09 -11.10
CA ALA A 297 -3.46 -20.57 -9.85
C ALA A 297 -2.79 -19.23 -9.51
N ASP A 298 -3.54 -18.26 -8.98
CA ASP A 298 -2.97 -16.95 -8.64
C ASP A 298 -1.83 -17.07 -7.62
N TYR A 299 -1.99 -17.90 -6.59
CA TYR A 299 -0.91 -18.23 -5.64
C TYR A 299 -0.88 -19.71 -5.27
N ALA A 300 0.32 -20.26 -5.15
CA ALA A 300 0.62 -21.53 -4.50
C ALA A 300 1.35 -21.29 -3.16
N LEU A 301 0.85 -21.91 -2.10
CA LEU A 301 1.35 -21.77 -0.74
C LEU A 301 2.24 -22.96 -0.38
N PHE A 302 3.51 -22.66 -0.07
CA PHE A 302 4.53 -23.63 0.33
C PHE A 302 5.06 -23.37 1.75
N VAL A 303 4.99 -24.37 2.61
CA VAL A 303 5.73 -24.39 3.87
C VAL A 303 7.00 -25.22 3.65
N GLY A 304 8.14 -24.56 3.49
CA GLY A 304 9.36 -25.23 3.08
C GLY A 304 9.25 -25.78 1.65
N LEU A 305 9.38 -27.10 1.53
CA LEU A 305 9.15 -27.83 0.27
C LEU A 305 7.78 -28.53 0.25
N THR A 306 6.89 -28.18 1.18
CA THR A 306 5.57 -28.80 1.29
C THR A 306 4.52 -27.88 0.70
N PHE A 307 3.84 -28.33 -0.35
CA PHE A 307 2.72 -27.63 -0.96
C PHE A 307 1.46 -27.83 -0.10
N VAL A 308 0.97 -26.75 0.51
CA VAL A 308 -0.12 -26.78 1.49
C VAL A 308 -1.43 -26.16 1.00
N GLY A 309 -1.42 -25.33 -0.05
CA GLY A 309 -2.68 -24.78 -0.54
C GLY A 309 -2.58 -23.81 -1.70
N VAL A 310 -3.72 -23.41 -2.25
CA VAL A 310 -3.80 -22.42 -3.34
C VAL A 310 -4.75 -21.29 -3.05
N VAL A 311 -4.49 -20.14 -3.64
CA VAL A 311 -5.35 -18.96 -3.59
C VAL A 311 -5.73 -18.54 -5.01
N GLU A 312 -7.02 -18.33 -5.27
CA GLU A 312 -7.54 -17.64 -6.46
C GLU A 312 -7.90 -16.19 -6.09
N ALA A 313 -7.32 -15.23 -6.79
CA ALA A 313 -7.54 -13.80 -6.58
C ALA A 313 -8.61 -13.27 -7.56
N LYS A 314 -9.69 -12.68 -7.05
CA LYS A 314 -10.74 -12.05 -7.86
C LYS A 314 -10.81 -10.55 -7.66
N ARG A 315 -11.08 -9.81 -8.74
CA ARG A 315 -11.51 -8.41 -8.62
C ARG A 315 -12.85 -8.34 -7.87
N LYS A 316 -13.01 -7.31 -7.05
CA LYS A 316 -14.14 -7.04 -6.12
C LYS A 316 -15.56 -7.33 -6.64
N ARG A 317 -15.80 -7.18 -7.95
CA ARG A 317 -17.14 -7.28 -8.56
C ARG A 317 -17.67 -8.71 -8.75
N LYS A 318 -16.86 -9.75 -8.49
CA LYS A 318 -17.26 -11.14 -8.68
C LYS A 318 -17.55 -11.79 -7.33
N ASN A 319 -18.65 -12.56 -7.28
CA ASN A 319 -18.99 -13.41 -6.15
C ASN A 319 -17.78 -14.33 -5.84
N VAL A 320 -17.12 -14.09 -4.71
CA VAL A 320 -15.88 -14.79 -4.32
C VAL A 320 -16.19 -16.23 -3.94
N SER A 321 -17.40 -16.51 -3.45
CA SER A 321 -17.83 -17.87 -3.16
C SER A 321 -17.82 -18.74 -4.41
N ALA A 322 -18.20 -18.20 -5.57
CA ALA A 322 -18.16 -18.92 -6.85
C ALA A 322 -16.74 -19.16 -7.37
N ALA A 323 -15.74 -18.46 -6.82
CA ALA A 323 -14.34 -18.66 -7.19
C ALA A 323 -13.68 -19.80 -6.40
N ILE A 324 -14.31 -20.31 -5.32
CA ILE A 324 -13.80 -21.47 -4.59
C ILE A 324 -13.76 -22.71 -5.48
N ASP A 325 -14.77 -22.90 -6.34
CA ASP A 325 -14.84 -23.98 -7.33
C ASP A 325 -13.66 -23.93 -8.32
N GLN A 326 -13.12 -22.73 -8.59
CA GLN A 326 -11.93 -22.58 -9.42
C GLN A 326 -10.66 -22.97 -8.66
N ALA A 327 -10.53 -22.54 -7.39
CA ALA A 327 -9.43 -22.95 -6.52
C ALA A 327 -9.41 -24.47 -6.27
N GLU A 328 -10.58 -25.09 -6.18
CA GLU A 328 -10.73 -26.55 -6.09
C GLU A 328 -10.24 -27.27 -7.35
N ARG A 329 -10.62 -26.78 -8.54
CA ARG A 329 -10.14 -27.35 -9.80
C ARG A 329 -8.61 -27.33 -9.90
N TYR A 330 -7.98 -26.24 -9.45
CA TYR A 330 -6.53 -26.18 -9.37
C TYR A 330 -5.95 -27.25 -8.46
N SER A 331 -6.52 -27.41 -7.25
CA SER A 331 -6.02 -28.37 -6.27
C SER A 331 -6.00 -29.82 -6.79
N SER A 332 -6.89 -30.17 -7.73
CA SER A 332 -6.89 -31.49 -8.39
C SER A 332 -5.94 -31.55 -9.60
N GLY A 333 -5.77 -30.42 -10.28
CA GLY A 333 -5.03 -30.27 -11.53
C GLY A 333 -3.51 -30.08 -11.43
N MET A 334 -2.90 -30.23 -10.25
CA MET A 334 -1.46 -29.96 -10.09
C MET A 334 -0.58 -31.16 -10.47
N GLY A 335 0.45 -30.95 -11.29
CA GLY A 335 1.49 -31.94 -11.55
C GLY A 335 2.37 -32.17 -10.32
N GLY A 336 2.83 -33.41 -10.10
CA GLY A 336 3.89 -33.68 -9.13
C GLY A 336 5.26 -33.22 -9.66
N SER A 337 6.18 -32.91 -8.76
CA SER A 337 7.57 -32.55 -9.09
C SER A 337 8.52 -33.16 -8.06
N ALA A 338 9.76 -33.42 -8.45
CA ALA A 338 10.81 -33.81 -7.50
C ALA A 338 11.21 -32.67 -6.54
N ASN A 339 10.84 -31.43 -6.87
CA ASN A 339 11.26 -30.23 -6.14
C ASN A 339 10.39 -29.91 -4.92
N PHE A 340 9.23 -30.57 -4.76
CA PHE A 340 8.33 -30.36 -3.62
C PHE A 340 7.49 -31.62 -3.35
N ALA A 341 6.89 -31.69 -2.16
CA ALA A 341 5.93 -32.73 -1.80
C ALA A 341 4.57 -32.11 -1.47
N PHE A 342 3.49 -32.83 -1.72
CA PHE A 342 2.16 -32.45 -1.23
C PHE A 342 2.04 -32.74 0.27
N ALA A 343 1.16 -32.03 0.98
CA ALA A 343 1.00 -32.12 2.44
C ALA A 343 0.27 -33.39 2.94
N GLY A 344 0.63 -34.57 2.43
CA GLY A 344 0.04 -35.85 2.84
C GLY A 344 -1.26 -36.26 2.13
N GLY A 345 -1.62 -35.56 1.05
CA GLY A 345 -2.73 -35.91 0.17
C GLY A 345 -2.41 -37.05 -0.83
N PRO A 346 -3.33 -37.36 -1.76
CA PRO A 346 -4.58 -36.64 -2.01
C PRO A 346 -5.72 -36.98 -1.04
N TRP A 347 -6.68 -36.05 -0.89
CA TRP A 347 -7.96 -36.25 -0.20
C TRP A 347 -9.10 -36.17 -1.22
N GLY A 348 -9.60 -37.33 -1.63
CA GLY A 348 -10.41 -37.43 -2.85
C GLY A 348 -9.55 -37.04 -4.06
N ASP A 349 -10.03 -36.08 -4.86
CA ASP A 349 -9.31 -35.58 -6.02
C ASP A 349 -8.34 -34.43 -5.69
N HIS A 350 -8.36 -33.89 -4.46
CA HIS A 350 -7.60 -32.69 -4.09
C HIS A 350 -6.21 -33.05 -3.55
N LYS A 351 -5.16 -32.45 -4.13
CA LYS A 351 -3.75 -32.75 -3.75
C LYS A 351 -3.24 -31.89 -2.60
N VAL A 352 -3.88 -30.75 -2.35
CA VAL A 352 -3.54 -29.83 -1.25
C VAL A 352 -4.69 -29.71 -0.26
N PRO A 353 -4.40 -29.54 1.05
CA PRO A 353 -5.43 -29.53 2.08
C PRO A 353 -6.24 -28.23 2.10
N PHE A 354 -5.70 -27.14 1.57
CA PHE A 354 -6.28 -25.81 1.71
C PHE A 354 -6.49 -25.14 0.35
N VAL A 355 -7.71 -24.66 0.11
CA VAL A 355 -8.03 -23.84 -1.06
C VAL A 355 -8.70 -22.56 -0.61
N PHE A 356 -8.30 -21.45 -1.22
CA PHE A 356 -8.77 -20.11 -0.88
C PHE A 356 -9.24 -19.38 -2.13
N ALA A 357 -10.24 -18.53 -1.97
CA ALA A 357 -10.59 -17.49 -2.94
C ALA A 357 -10.60 -16.14 -2.22
N ALA A 358 -9.90 -15.14 -2.76
CA ALA A 358 -9.74 -13.84 -2.11
C ALA A 358 -9.99 -12.70 -3.09
N ASN A 359 -10.65 -11.63 -2.63
CA ASN A 359 -10.80 -10.39 -3.42
C ASN A 359 -10.09 -9.18 -2.79
N GLY A 360 -9.17 -9.46 -1.87
CA GLY A 360 -8.44 -8.45 -1.09
C GLY A 360 -9.27 -7.82 0.04
N ARG A 361 -10.57 -8.11 0.16
CA ARG A 361 -11.34 -7.72 1.35
C ARG A 361 -11.15 -8.76 2.43
N SER A 362 -11.57 -8.44 3.64
CA SER A 362 -11.65 -9.42 4.70
C SER A 362 -13.04 -10.04 4.82
N TYR A 363 -13.15 -11.15 5.56
CA TYR A 363 -14.43 -11.83 5.76
C TYR A 363 -15.42 -10.98 6.59
N LEU A 364 -16.64 -10.79 6.07
CA LEU A 364 -17.75 -10.11 6.74
C LEU A 364 -18.95 -11.07 6.78
N LYS A 365 -19.34 -11.50 7.98
CA LYS A 365 -20.44 -12.46 8.20
C LYS A 365 -21.81 -11.96 7.69
N GLN A 366 -22.01 -10.64 7.61
CA GLN A 366 -23.28 -10.04 7.20
C GLN A 366 -23.53 -10.09 5.68
N VAL A 367 -22.49 -10.28 4.88
CA VAL A 367 -22.54 -10.43 3.41
C VAL A 367 -21.69 -11.64 3.02
N GLU A 368 -22.04 -12.80 3.55
CA GLU A 368 -21.25 -14.04 3.49
C GLU A 368 -20.79 -14.32 2.05
N THR A 369 -21.71 -14.32 1.07
CA THR A 369 -21.46 -14.56 -0.37
C THR A 369 -20.51 -13.56 -1.04
N GLU A 370 -20.46 -12.31 -0.56
CA GLU A 370 -19.59 -11.26 -1.12
C GLU A 370 -18.31 -11.03 -0.31
N SER A 371 -18.14 -11.83 0.75
CA SER A 371 -17.05 -11.70 1.72
C SER A 371 -15.68 -11.95 1.11
N GLY A 372 -14.66 -11.39 1.77
CA GLY A 372 -13.39 -11.08 1.12
C GLY A 372 -12.36 -12.19 1.01
N ILE A 373 -12.40 -13.19 1.88
CA ILE A 373 -11.59 -14.41 1.81
C ILE A 373 -12.52 -15.59 2.12
N TRP A 374 -12.60 -16.50 1.17
CA TRP A 374 -13.26 -17.80 1.28
C TRP A 374 -12.22 -18.89 1.38
N PHE A 375 -12.53 -19.93 2.14
CA PHE A 375 -11.62 -21.04 2.40
C PHE A 375 -12.37 -22.36 2.46
N ARG A 376 -11.73 -23.44 1.99
CA ARG A 376 -12.14 -24.81 2.21
C ARG A 376 -10.96 -25.69 2.62
N ASP A 377 -11.18 -26.49 3.67
CA ASP A 377 -10.32 -27.61 4.05
C ASP A 377 -10.75 -28.86 3.30
N THR A 378 -10.00 -29.26 2.27
CA THR A 378 -10.33 -30.40 1.39
C THR A 378 -10.21 -31.75 2.10
N ARG A 379 -9.62 -31.79 3.30
CA ARG A 379 -9.55 -33.00 4.14
C ARG A 379 -10.89 -33.35 4.79
N ARG A 380 -11.82 -32.40 4.83
CA ARG A 380 -13.14 -32.57 5.43
C ARG A 380 -14.19 -32.75 4.34
N ALA A 381 -15.16 -33.62 4.59
CA ALA A 381 -16.28 -33.86 3.68
C ALA A 381 -17.27 -32.69 3.61
N ALA A 382 -17.21 -31.73 4.53
CA ALA A 382 -18.06 -30.54 4.58
C ALA A 382 -17.21 -29.28 4.63
N ASP A 383 -17.70 -28.21 3.99
CA ASP A 383 -17.05 -26.90 3.92
C ASP A 383 -16.84 -26.34 5.33
N ALA A 384 -15.58 -26.32 5.79
CA ALA A 384 -15.21 -25.62 7.01
C ALA A 384 -15.11 -24.12 6.71
N ARG A 385 -16.13 -23.37 7.11
CA ARG A 385 -16.21 -21.90 7.00
C ARG A 385 -15.54 -21.27 8.22
N LEU A 386 -14.65 -20.29 8.01
CA LEU A 386 -14.07 -19.47 9.08
C LEU A 386 -14.92 -18.23 9.35
#